data_AF-D6RH74-F1
#
_entry.id   AF-D6RH74-F1
#
_cell.length_a   1.000
_cell.length_b   1.000
_cell.length_c   1.000
_cell.angle_alpha   90.00
_cell.angle_beta   90.00
_cell.angle_gamma   90.00
#
_symmetry.space_group_name_H-M   'P 1'
#
loop_
_entity.id
_entity.type
_entity.pdbx_description
1 polymer ?
#
loop_
_entity_poly.entity_id
_entity_poly.type
_entity_poly.pdbx_seq_one_letter_code
_entity_poly.pdbx_strand_id
1 'polypeptide(L)'
;MDFKIEYTWDGFPVRHEPVCVRLSPCEQGVKMEVSAPLFNDPPSPLGEPGKPFSELWNYEVVEAFFLNDTTKQYLEVELCPS
;
A
#
# COMPACT_ATOMS: atom_id res chain seq x y z
N MET A 1 -7.17 11.37 -6.33
CA MET A 1 -6.38 11.79 -5.15
C MET A 1 -5.01 11.19 -5.32
N ASP A 2 -3.98 11.98 -5.15
CA ASP A 2 -2.60 11.58 -5.42
C ASP A 2 -1.78 11.85 -4.16
N PHE A 3 -1.15 10.80 -3.66
CA PHE A 3 -0.35 10.81 -2.44
C PHE A 3 1.09 10.43 -2.77
N LYS A 4 2.03 11.02 -2.05
CA LYS A 4 3.45 10.66 -2.10
C LYS A 4 3.96 10.42 -0.69
N ILE A 5 4.64 9.30 -0.49
CA ILE A 5 5.34 8.98 0.76
C ILE A 5 6.78 9.44 0.58
N GLU A 6 7.05 10.65 1.06
CA GLU A 6 8.35 11.33 0.93
C GLU A 6 9.13 11.35 2.24
N TYR A 7 8.50 10.96 3.35
CA TYR A 7 9.07 11.05 4.69
C TYR A 7 8.87 9.74 5.45
N THR A 8 9.84 9.42 6.30
CA THR A 8 9.77 8.36 7.29
C THR A 8 8.82 8.74 8.43
N TRP A 9 8.45 7.77 9.26
CA TRP A 9 7.55 7.97 10.40
C TRP A 9 8.05 9.02 11.41
N ASP A 10 9.37 9.21 11.50
CA ASP A 10 10.03 10.20 12.36
C ASP A 10 10.32 11.54 11.64
N GLY A 11 9.79 11.71 10.43
CA GLY A 11 9.76 13.00 9.73
C GLY A 11 11.00 13.34 8.91
N PHE A 12 11.92 12.39 8.69
CA PHE A 12 13.05 12.59 7.78
C PHE A 12 12.68 12.22 6.33
N PRO A 13 13.27 12.87 5.32
CA PRO A 13 13.07 12.45 3.94
C PRO A 13 13.52 11.00 3.70
N VAL A 14 12.79 10.27 2.88
CA VAL A 14 13.20 8.94 2.42
C VAL A 14 14.50 9.02 1.59
N ARG A 15 15.30 7.96 1.60
CA ARG A 15 16.59 7.86 0.86
C ARG A 15 16.48 7.05 -0.44
N HIS A 16 15.28 6.95 -0.98
CA HIS A 16 14.94 6.26 -2.21
C HIS A 16 13.89 7.08 -2.97
N GLU A 17 13.51 6.65 -4.17
CA GLU A 17 12.42 7.29 -4.91
C GLU A 17 11.11 7.22 -4.08
N PRO A 18 10.34 8.33 -3.95
CA PRO A 18 9.10 8.34 -3.21
C PRO A 18 8.06 7.35 -3.73
N VAL A 19 7.33 6.71 -2.82
CA VAL A 19 6.20 5.86 -3.18
C VAL A 19 5.01 6.75 -3.56
N CYS A 20 4.39 6.47 -4.71
CA CYS A 20 3.23 7.20 -5.21
C CYS A 20 1.98 6.32 -5.14
N VAL A 21 0.90 6.84 -4.55
CA VAL A 21 -0.41 6.19 -4.50
C VAL A 21 -1.46 7.09 -5.14
N ARG A 22 -2.15 6.57 -6.16
CA ARG A 22 -3.25 7.26 -6.82
C ARG A 22 -4.57 6.55 -6.56
N LEU A 23 -5.53 7.28 -6.01
CA LEU A 23 -6.91 6.84 -5.85
C LEU A 23 -7.80 7.54 -6.88
N SER A 24 -8.55 6.78 -7.66
CA SER A 24 -9.52 7.29 -8.64
C SER A 24 -10.83 6.50 -8.59
N PRO A 25 -11.98 7.13 -8.87
CA PRO A 25 -13.24 6.39 -9.00
C PRO A 25 -13.17 5.40 -10.17
N CYS A 26 -13.82 4.24 -10.01
CA CYS A 26 -14.10 3.30 -11.10
C CYS A 26 -15.59 2.89 -11.06
N GLU A 27 -16.05 2.09 -12.02
CA GLU A 27 -17.47 1.71 -12.15
C GLU A 27 -18.05 1.10 -10.85
N GLN A 28 -17.25 0.32 -10.11
CA GLN A 28 -17.65 -0.33 -8.87
C GLN A 28 -16.61 -0.14 -7.76
N GLY A 29 -16.34 1.12 -7.38
CA GLY A 29 -15.56 1.44 -6.19
C GLY A 29 -14.41 2.41 -6.47
N VAL A 30 -13.28 2.14 -5.81
CA VAL A 30 -12.06 2.96 -5.91
C VAL A 30 -10.95 2.11 -6.50
N LYS A 31 -10.32 2.63 -7.56
CA LYS A 31 -9.07 2.09 -8.09
C LYS A 31 -7.91 2.71 -7.31
N MET A 32 -7.05 1.86 -6.75
CA MET A 32 -5.79 2.23 -6.13
C MET A 32 -4.64 1.79 -7.03
N GLU A 33 -3.82 2.74 -7.48
CA GLU A 33 -2.61 2.49 -8.25
C GLU A 33 -1.39 2.85 -7.41
N VAL A 34 -0.43 1.93 -7.30
CA VAL A 34 0.79 2.10 -6.52
C VAL A 34 1.99 2.05 -7.46
N SER A 35 2.89 3.01 -7.32
CA SER A 35 4.21 3.00 -7.96
C SER A 35 5.26 3.23 -6.88
N ALA A 36 6.14 2.24 -6.70
CA ALA A 36 7.15 2.22 -5.65
C ALA A 36 8.45 1.60 -6.19
N PRO A 37 9.61 1.88 -5.58
CA PRO A 37 10.79 1.03 -5.70
C PRO A 37 10.47 -0.41 -5.29
N LEU A 38 11.24 -1.36 -5.80
CA LEU A 38 11.28 -2.73 -5.28
C LEU A 38 12.55 -2.87 -4.43
N PHE A 39 12.40 -3.04 -3.13
CA PHE A 39 13.53 -3.28 -2.22
C PHE A 39 13.92 -4.76 -2.19
N ASN A 40 12.94 -5.66 -2.30
CA ASN A 40 13.14 -7.12 -2.28
C ASN A 40 13.89 -7.61 -1.02
N ASP A 41 13.61 -6.97 0.12
CA ASP A 41 14.18 -7.30 1.42
C ASP A 41 13.09 -7.20 2.52
N PRO A 42 12.50 -8.33 2.97
CA PRO A 42 12.80 -9.70 2.54
C PRO A 42 12.26 -10.00 1.13
N PRO A 43 12.67 -11.12 0.49
CA PRO A 43 12.14 -11.53 -0.80
C PRO A 43 10.62 -11.72 -0.77
N SER A 44 9.95 -11.50 -1.92
CA SER A 44 8.49 -11.63 -2.05
C SER A 44 7.93 -12.95 -1.50
N PRO A 45 6.73 -12.93 -0.91
CA PRO A 45 6.09 -14.13 -0.36
C PRO A 45 5.78 -15.14 -1.47
N LEU A 46 5.76 -16.43 -1.12
CA LEU A 46 5.43 -17.54 -2.05
C LEU A 46 3.92 -17.65 -2.38
N GLY A 47 3.17 -16.54 -2.27
CA GLY A 47 1.73 -16.47 -2.52
C GLY A 47 1.39 -16.38 -4.00
N GLU A 48 0.18 -16.84 -4.39
CA GLU A 48 -0.33 -16.61 -5.73
C GLU A 48 -0.75 -15.14 -5.90
N PRO A 49 -0.31 -14.44 -6.97
CA PRO A 49 -0.71 -13.05 -7.22
C PRO A 49 -2.23 -12.86 -7.23
N GLY A 50 -2.70 -11.82 -6.55
CA GLY A 50 -4.13 -11.49 -6.45
C GLY A 50 -4.93 -12.38 -5.49
N LYS A 51 -4.30 -13.30 -4.76
CA LYS A 51 -4.92 -14.01 -3.64
C LYS A 51 -4.59 -13.35 -2.31
N PRO A 52 -5.47 -13.50 -1.29
CA PRO A 52 -5.14 -13.09 0.07
C PRO A 52 -3.93 -13.86 0.59
N PHE A 53 -3.08 -13.17 1.35
CA PHE A 53 -1.91 -13.74 2.01
C PHE A 53 -1.86 -13.24 3.46
N SER A 54 -1.77 -14.14 4.42
CA SER A 54 -1.72 -13.78 5.84
C SER A 54 -0.35 -13.20 6.21
N GLU A 55 -0.35 -12.22 7.12
CA GLU A 55 0.88 -11.61 7.65
C GLU A 55 1.75 -10.96 6.56
N LEU A 56 1.10 -10.33 5.57
CA LEU A 56 1.79 -9.70 4.44
C LEU A 56 2.71 -8.55 4.89
N TRP A 57 2.38 -7.87 5.99
CA TRP A 57 3.21 -6.88 6.69
C TRP A 57 4.61 -7.37 7.13
N ASN A 58 4.88 -8.69 7.12
CA ASN A 58 6.23 -9.21 7.33
C ASN A 58 7.15 -9.02 6.09
N TYR A 59 6.60 -8.53 4.97
CA TYR A 59 7.28 -8.28 3.70
C TYR A 59 7.23 -6.80 3.33
N GLU A 60 7.81 -6.45 2.18
CA GLU A 60 7.67 -5.12 1.60
C GLU A 60 6.21 -4.84 1.21
N VAL A 61 5.58 -3.84 1.84
CA VAL A 61 4.17 -3.50 1.61
C VAL A 61 3.93 -2.00 1.44
N VAL A 62 2.86 -1.68 0.71
CA VAL A 62 2.16 -0.40 0.79
C VAL A 62 0.79 -0.63 1.39
N GLU A 63 0.46 0.14 2.43
CA GLU A 63 -0.78 -0.02 3.19
C GLU A 63 -1.68 1.21 3.02
N ALA A 64 -2.99 0.98 2.96
CA ALA A 64 -4.00 2.02 2.96
C ALA A 64 -5.16 1.68 3.90
N PHE A 65 -5.53 2.64 4.75
CA PHE A 65 -6.63 2.51 5.70
C PHE A 65 -7.80 3.42 5.26
N PHE A 66 -8.97 2.82 5.08
CA PHE A 66 -10.21 3.51 4.70
C PHE A 66 -11.18 3.48 5.87
N LEU A 67 -11.34 4.62 6.55
CA LEU A 67 -12.29 4.77 7.65
C LEU A 67 -13.70 5.06 7.11
N ASN A 68 -14.69 4.27 7.53
CA ASN A 68 -16.09 4.60 7.34
C ASN A 68 -16.52 5.64 8.38
N ASP A 69 -16.90 6.82 7.91
CA ASP A 69 -17.26 7.95 8.77
C ASP A 69 -18.55 7.72 9.58
N THR A 70 -19.41 6.81 9.13
CA THR A 70 -20.72 6.51 9.71
C THR A 70 -20.63 5.38 10.74
N THR A 71 -20.05 4.23 10.36
CA THR A 71 -19.97 3.04 11.23
C THR A 71 -18.74 3.04 12.14
N LYS A 72 -17.75 3.89 11.85
CA LYS A 72 -16.42 3.92 12.49
C LYS A 72 -15.59 2.65 12.29
N GLN A 73 -16.06 1.71 11.46
CA GLN A 73 -15.25 0.59 11.01
C GLN A 73 -14.26 1.06 9.95
N TYR A 74 -13.16 0.34 9.78
CA TYR A 74 -12.20 0.62 8.72
C TYR A 74 -11.92 -0.63 7.89
N LEU A 75 -11.50 -0.42 6.65
CA LEU A 75 -10.88 -1.41 5.79
C LEU A 75 -9.39 -1.11 5.69
N GLU A 76 -8.57 -2.13 5.89
CA GLU A 76 -7.14 -2.10 5.65
C GLU A 76 -6.84 -2.88 4.36
N VAL A 77 -5.98 -2.31 3.53
CA VAL A 77 -5.52 -2.91 2.28
C VAL A 77 -4.00 -2.89 2.27
N GLU A 78 -3.40 -4.07 2.28
CA GLU A 78 -1.95 -4.28 2.17
C GLU A 78 -1.62 -4.81 0.77
N LEU A 79 -0.66 -4.18 0.08
CA LEU A 79 -0.17 -4.63 -1.23
C LEU A 79 1.33 -4.90 -1.18
N CYS A 80 1.74 -6.11 -1.54
CA CYS A 80 3.13 -6.52 -1.72
C CYS A 80 3.44 -6.68 -3.22
N PRO A 81 4.64 -6.30 -3.71
CA PRO A 81 5.08 -6.69 -5.04
C PRO A 81 5.29 -8.21 -5.12
N SER A 82 4.69 -8.85 -6.12
CA SER A 82 4.82 -10.29 -6.42
C SER A 82 5.88 -10.57 -7.46
#